data_AF-A0A5C7EWJ8-F1
#
_entry.id   AF-A0A5C7EWJ8-F1
#
_cell.length_a   1.000
_cell.length_b   1.000
_cell.length_c   1.000
_cell.angle_alpha   90.00
_cell.angle_beta   90.00
_cell.angle_gamma   90.00
#
_symmetry.space_group_name_H-M   'P 1'
#
loop_
_entity.id
_entity.type
_entity.pdbx_description
1 polymer ?
#
loop_
_entity_poly.entity_id
_entity_poly.type
_entity_poly.pdbx_seq_one_letter_code
_entity_poly.pdbx_strand_id
1 'polypeptide(L)'
;MDFNDSGIDPEALSKAVLDRDDLGRRIEAMAAVDKATYMRFFHEPIRAAAAMNLALPASREHHSEPGGALRLAVESGWASMRLAEQAAFAATEPAERRRKLEPQYRIAAFLAGLCSRLALPSLALEVSVAGARWFCAMGPLLGWMEAVRARQYEITWRATPLPHERALSGFCAAFVLPKPLDLDQRVSIDLFAAIDPAPGQDGALARVVREAVARVEDADKKRLAMQYRAPEKAPEESFVDAFEHGFQQPAPRTEVTAAGSATRDPPAQKAHPDHAAADEERREDPACADLLRTLARQAERPEVRNKLSWERDGLSVPLSLLGDLGLSSEGALLLLRRAGILVKKDGRRFVISEKAGARILPQARGNV
;
A
#
# COMPACT_ATOMS: atom_id res chain seq x y z
N MET A 1 -14.97 2.13 3.48
CA MET A 1 -15.40 1.14 2.48
C MET A 1 -15.84 -0.03 3.31
N ASP A 2 -17.15 -0.22 3.42
CA ASP A 2 -17.73 -1.12 4.40
C ASP A 2 -17.75 -2.52 3.79
N PHE A 3 -16.81 -3.36 4.21
CA PHE A 3 -16.72 -4.74 3.73
C PHE A 3 -17.70 -5.59 4.54
N ASN A 4 -18.93 -5.66 4.03
CA ASN A 4 -20.02 -6.42 4.62
C ASN A 4 -19.84 -7.92 4.30
N ASP A 5 -18.98 -8.62 5.04
CA ASP A 5 -18.78 -10.06 4.88
C ASP A 5 -19.75 -10.84 5.79
N SER A 6 -20.49 -11.78 5.21
CA SER A 6 -21.46 -12.61 5.92
C SER A 6 -20.98 -14.06 5.90
N GLY A 7 -20.21 -14.42 6.94
CA GLY A 7 -19.69 -15.78 7.13
C GLY A 7 -18.25 -15.93 6.66
N ILE A 8 -17.30 -15.56 7.52
CA ILE A 8 -15.87 -15.63 7.23
C ILE A 8 -15.43 -17.09 7.42
N ASP A 9 -15.47 -17.86 6.33
CA ASP A 9 -14.93 -19.23 6.28
C ASP A 9 -13.54 -19.22 5.62
N PRO A 10 -12.45 -19.50 6.36
CA PRO A 10 -11.12 -19.63 5.79
C PRO A 10 -11.04 -20.64 4.66
N GLU A 11 -11.81 -21.72 4.70
CA GLU A 11 -11.81 -22.74 3.65
C GLU A 11 -12.35 -22.18 2.35
N ALA A 12 -13.46 -21.43 2.41
CA ALA A 12 -14.03 -20.75 1.25
C ALA A 12 -13.06 -19.70 0.67
N LEU A 13 -12.38 -18.93 1.52
CA LEU A 13 -11.38 -17.94 1.09
C LEU A 13 -10.17 -18.60 0.43
N SER A 14 -9.64 -19.65 1.04
CA SER A 14 -8.56 -20.45 0.48
C SER A 14 -8.96 -21.05 -0.87
N LYS A 15 -10.15 -21.64 -0.96
CA LYS A 15 -10.67 -22.21 -2.20
C LYS A 15 -10.78 -21.15 -3.31
N ALA A 16 -11.32 -19.97 -3.00
CA ALA A 16 -11.45 -18.89 -3.97
C ALA A 16 -10.10 -18.44 -4.54
N VAL A 17 -9.06 -18.38 -3.70
CA VAL A 17 -7.69 -18.06 -4.15
C VAL A 17 -7.08 -19.21 -4.96
N LEU A 18 -7.32 -20.46 -4.58
CA LEU A 18 -6.79 -21.64 -5.26
C LEU A 18 -7.45 -21.91 -6.62
N ASP A 19 -8.74 -21.60 -6.77
CA ASP A 19 -9.46 -21.75 -8.04
C ASP A 19 -9.01 -20.71 -9.08
N ARG A 20 -8.51 -19.56 -8.62
CA ARG A 20 -8.06 -18.48 -9.50
C ARG A 20 -6.85 -18.94 -10.33
N ASP A 21 -6.93 -18.75 -11.64
CA ASP A 21 -5.86 -19.06 -12.60
C ASP A 21 -5.27 -20.49 -12.44
N ASP A 22 -6.13 -21.42 -11.99
CA ASP A 22 -5.80 -22.82 -11.68
C ASP A 22 -4.63 -22.99 -10.69
N LEU A 23 -4.45 -22.02 -9.77
CA LEU A 23 -3.31 -21.97 -8.87
C LEU A 23 -3.20 -23.23 -7.99
N GLY A 24 -4.31 -23.74 -7.47
CA GLY A 24 -4.35 -24.97 -6.67
C GLY A 24 -3.83 -26.19 -7.41
N ARG A 25 -4.31 -26.40 -8.65
CA ARG A 25 -3.84 -27.49 -9.53
C ARG A 25 -2.35 -27.35 -9.84
N ARG A 26 -1.86 -26.12 -10.05
CA ARG A 26 -0.45 -25.84 -10.34
C ARG A 26 0.45 -26.06 -9.12
N ILE A 27 -0.02 -25.73 -7.92
CA ILE A 27 0.70 -26.03 -6.66
C ILE A 27 0.76 -27.54 -6.46
N GLU A 28 -0.36 -28.27 -6.61
CA GLU A 28 -0.41 -29.72 -6.44
C GLU A 28 0.50 -30.46 -7.43
N ALA A 29 0.44 -30.09 -8.70
CA ALA A 29 1.29 -30.66 -9.75
C ALA A 29 2.79 -30.44 -9.48
N MET A 30 3.17 -29.26 -8.98
CA MET A 30 4.57 -28.92 -8.69
C MET A 30 5.05 -29.51 -7.36
N ALA A 31 4.17 -29.66 -6.37
CA ALA A 31 4.49 -30.31 -5.12
C ALA A 31 4.86 -31.79 -5.36
N ALA A 32 4.10 -32.50 -6.21
CA ALA A 32 4.34 -33.89 -6.59
C ALA A 32 4.55 -34.83 -5.39
N VAL A 33 3.76 -34.63 -4.33
CA VAL A 33 3.76 -35.41 -3.09
C VAL A 33 2.45 -36.18 -2.94
N ASP A 34 2.40 -37.13 -2.01
CA ASP A 34 1.16 -37.80 -1.66
C ASP A 34 0.14 -36.84 -1.02
N LYS A 35 -1.13 -37.27 -0.97
CA LYS A 35 -2.23 -36.45 -0.43
C LYS A 35 -2.01 -36.02 1.02
N ALA A 36 -1.47 -36.89 1.88
CA ALA A 36 -1.28 -36.55 3.30
C ALA A 36 -0.21 -35.46 3.46
N THR A 37 0.90 -35.59 2.72
CA THR A 37 1.95 -34.58 2.65
C THR A 37 1.43 -33.27 2.05
N TYR A 38 0.63 -33.33 0.98
CA TYR A 38 0.00 -32.14 0.39
C TYR A 38 -0.89 -31.41 1.39
N MET A 39 -1.79 -32.15 2.06
CA MET A 39 -2.69 -31.57 3.05
C MET A 39 -1.90 -30.87 4.16
N ARG A 40 -0.89 -31.54 4.72
CA ARG A 40 -0.09 -31.03 5.83
C ARG A 40 0.76 -29.82 5.48
N PHE A 41 1.43 -29.82 4.34
CA PHE A 41 2.46 -28.81 4.01
C PHE A 41 1.97 -27.71 3.07
N PHE A 42 0.79 -27.85 2.47
CA PHE A 42 0.24 -26.90 1.51
C PHE A 42 -1.16 -26.45 1.91
N HIS A 43 -2.14 -27.37 1.95
CA HIS A 43 -3.53 -27.00 2.24
C HIS A 43 -3.70 -26.38 3.63
N GLU A 44 -3.24 -27.05 4.67
CA GLU A 44 -3.37 -26.60 6.07
C GLU A 44 -2.70 -25.22 6.28
N PRO A 45 -1.45 -24.97 5.84
CA PRO A 45 -0.85 -23.63 5.89
C PRO A 45 -1.61 -22.58 5.10
N ILE A 46 -2.16 -22.89 3.92
CA ILE A 46 -2.93 -21.93 3.13
C ILE A 46 -4.23 -21.56 3.88
N ARG A 47 -4.92 -22.53 4.48
CA ARG A 47 -6.10 -22.28 5.32
C ARG A 47 -5.75 -21.45 6.55
N ALA A 48 -4.62 -21.76 7.21
CA ALA A 48 -4.15 -20.98 8.35
C ALA A 48 -3.78 -19.54 7.98
N ALA A 49 -3.15 -19.33 6.82
CA ALA A 49 -2.90 -17.99 6.27
C ALA A 49 -4.21 -17.24 5.96
N ALA A 50 -5.24 -17.95 5.48
CA ALA A 50 -6.57 -17.38 5.30
C ALA A 50 -7.19 -16.95 6.64
N ALA A 51 -7.09 -17.76 7.69
CA ALA A 51 -7.54 -17.37 9.03
C ALA A 51 -6.75 -16.18 9.61
N MET A 52 -5.47 -16.05 9.24
CA MET A 52 -4.60 -14.97 9.70
C MET A 52 -5.07 -13.60 9.19
N ASN A 53 -5.41 -13.49 7.90
CA ASN A 53 -5.64 -12.22 7.22
C ASN A 53 -7.06 -12.06 6.64
N LEU A 54 -7.88 -13.11 6.61
CA LEU A 54 -9.22 -13.10 6.03
C LEU A 54 -9.27 -12.41 4.67
N ALA A 55 -10.25 -11.51 4.47
CA ALA A 55 -10.44 -10.71 3.28
C ALA A 55 -9.61 -9.41 3.29
N LEU A 56 -8.59 -9.25 4.16
CA LEU A 56 -7.77 -8.05 4.15
C LEU A 56 -7.04 -7.86 2.80
N PRO A 57 -6.95 -6.63 2.28
CA PRO A 57 -6.02 -6.31 1.22
C PRO A 57 -4.58 -6.34 1.75
N ALA A 58 -3.61 -6.58 0.87
CA ALA A 58 -2.20 -6.60 1.26
C ALA A 58 -1.60 -5.20 1.37
N SER A 59 -1.73 -4.40 0.32
CA SER A 59 -1.22 -3.02 0.28
C SER A 59 -2.07 -2.15 -0.65
N ARG A 60 -1.78 -0.84 -0.68
CA ARG A 60 -2.46 0.09 -1.61
C ARG A 60 -1.98 -0.06 -3.07
N GLU A 61 -0.75 -0.52 -3.25
CA GLU A 61 -0.06 -0.53 -4.55
C GLU A 61 -0.19 -1.86 -5.29
N HIS A 62 -0.40 -2.94 -4.55
CA HIS A 62 -0.56 -4.28 -5.08
C HIS A 62 -1.46 -5.07 -4.15
N HIS A 63 -2.19 -6.03 -4.73
CA HIS A 63 -3.07 -6.93 -4.00
C HIS A 63 -4.04 -6.13 -3.10
N SER A 64 -4.55 -5.02 -3.65
CA SER A 64 -5.38 -4.05 -2.95
C SER A 64 -6.85 -4.45 -2.92
N GLU A 65 -7.22 -5.50 -3.65
CA GLU A 65 -8.55 -6.11 -3.61
C GLU A 65 -8.82 -6.88 -2.30
N PRO A 66 -10.10 -7.11 -1.95
CA PRO A 66 -10.46 -8.00 -0.85
C PRO A 66 -9.83 -9.39 -1.00
N GLY A 67 -9.23 -9.90 0.07
CA GLY A 67 -8.48 -11.16 0.09
C GLY A 67 -7.09 -11.08 -0.56
N GLY A 68 -6.65 -9.90 -0.98
CA GLY A 68 -5.35 -9.71 -1.62
C GLY A 68 -4.17 -10.11 -0.73
N ALA A 69 -4.30 -10.00 0.59
CA ALA A 69 -3.28 -10.50 1.52
C ALA A 69 -3.07 -12.02 1.41
N LEU A 70 -4.17 -12.77 1.32
CA LEU A 70 -4.11 -14.22 1.14
C LEU A 70 -3.57 -14.57 -0.26
N ARG A 71 -4.05 -13.88 -1.31
CA ARG A 71 -3.53 -14.10 -2.67
C ARG A 71 -2.01 -13.89 -2.74
N LEU A 72 -1.52 -12.78 -2.19
CA LEU A 72 -0.09 -12.47 -2.14
C LEU A 72 0.70 -13.58 -1.45
N ALA A 73 0.21 -14.08 -0.32
CA ALA A 73 0.85 -15.17 0.41
C ALA A 73 0.95 -16.44 -0.44
N VAL A 74 -0.16 -16.90 -1.02
CA VAL A 74 -0.20 -18.15 -1.79
C VAL A 74 0.65 -18.03 -3.07
N GLU A 75 0.54 -16.93 -3.79
CA GLU A 75 1.36 -16.66 -4.98
C GLU A 75 2.85 -16.59 -4.65
N SER A 76 3.21 -15.99 -3.52
CA SER A 76 4.59 -15.94 -3.02
C SER A 76 5.13 -17.32 -2.67
N GLY A 77 4.33 -18.16 -2.01
CA GLY A 77 4.69 -19.55 -1.74
C GLY A 77 4.90 -20.35 -3.03
N TRP A 78 3.95 -20.27 -3.97
CA TRP A 78 4.05 -20.95 -5.26
C TRP A 78 5.27 -20.48 -6.06
N ALA A 79 5.50 -19.16 -6.17
CA ALA A 79 6.65 -18.60 -6.87
C ALA A 79 7.99 -19.01 -6.23
N SER A 80 8.06 -19.06 -4.89
CA SER A 80 9.25 -19.47 -4.16
C SER A 80 9.58 -20.94 -4.41
N MET A 81 8.58 -21.82 -4.36
CA MET A 81 8.74 -23.23 -4.68
C MET A 81 9.20 -23.45 -6.12
N ARG A 82 8.64 -22.71 -7.08
CA ARG A 82 9.04 -22.78 -8.49
C ARG A 82 10.49 -22.34 -8.72
N LEU A 83 10.91 -21.25 -8.08
CA LEU A 83 12.30 -20.79 -8.18
C LEU A 83 13.27 -21.74 -7.46
N ALA A 84 12.82 -22.42 -6.40
CA ALA A 84 13.62 -23.41 -5.69
C ALA A 84 13.98 -24.62 -6.57
N GLU A 85 13.16 -25.01 -7.55
CA GLU A 85 13.49 -26.11 -8.48
C GLU A 85 14.76 -25.87 -9.30
N GLN A 86 15.14 -24.61 -9.49
CA GLN A 86 16.33 -24.20 -10.25
C GLN A 86 17.54 -23.94 -9.35
N ALA A 87 17.37 -24.00 -8.03
CA ALA A 87 18.39 -23.67 -7.06
C ALA A 87 19.11 -24.92 -6.57
N ALA A 88 20.44 -24.83 -6.46
CA ALA A 88 21.25 -25.86 -5.80
C ALA A 88 21.21 -25.66 -4.28
N PHE A 89 20.58 -26.59 -3.56
CA PHE A 89 20.58 -26.63 -2.10
C PHE A 89 21.58 -27.65 -1.57
N ALA A 90 21.99 -27.48 -0.31
CA ALA A 90 22.89 -28.41 0.38
C ALA A 90 24.15 -28.75 -0.45
N ALA A 91 24.73 -27.77 -1.17
CA ALA A 91 25.78 -28.03 -2.15
C ALA A 91 27.03 -28.70 -1.57
N THR A 92 27.30 -28.46 -0.29
CA THR A 92 28.41 -29.04 0.49
C THR A 92 28.15 -30.46 1.01
N GLU A 93 26.91 -30.94 0.92
CA GLU A 93 26.53 -32.27 1.41
C GLU A 93 26.84 -33.38 0.37
N PRO A 94 27.09 -34.62 0.82
CA PRO A 94 27.19 -35.78 -0.05
C PRO A 94 25.93 -35.99 -0.90
N ALA A 95 26.09 -36.59 -2.08
CA ALA A 95 24.99 -36.76 -3.04
C ALA A 95 23.77 -37.51 -2.47
N GLU A 96 23.99 -38.54 -1.64
CA GLU A 96 22.91 -39.28 -0.98
C GLU A 96 22.11 -38.37 -0.02
N ARG A 97 22.81 -37.53 0.73
CA ARG A 97 22.21 -36.60 1.69
C ARG A 97 21.44 -35.49 0.96
N ARG A 98 21.99 -34.94 -0.13
CA ARG A 98 21.30 -33.95 -0.97
C ARG A 98 19.98 -34.46 -1.52
N ARG A 99 19.95 -35.71 -2.04
CA ARG A 99 18.71 -36.34 -2.54
C ARG A 99 17.59 -36.41 -1.49
N LYS A 100 17.95 -36.49 -0.19
CA LYS A 100 16.99 -36.48 0.93
C LYS A 100 16.54 -35.07 1.31
N LEU A 101 17.40 -34.06 1.12
CA LEU A 101 17.15 -32.66 1.53
C LEU A 101 16.45 -31.82 0.46
N GLU A 102 16.77 -32.00 -0.81
CA GLU A 102 16.22 -31.18 -1.91
C GLU A 102 14.67 -31.17 -1.97
N PRO A 103 13.95 -32.30 -1.80
CA PRO A 103 12.49 -32.27 -1.71
C PRO A 103 11.97 -31.42 -0.55
N GLN A 104 12.67 -31.45 0.59
CA GLN A 104 12.30 -30.70 1.79
C GLN A 104 12.57 -29.20 1.62
N TYR A 105 13.63 -28.82 0.91
CA TYR A 105 13.88 -27.42 0.57
C TYR A 105 12.80 -26.81 -0.34
N ARG A 106 12.15 -27.61 -1.20
CA ARG A 106 11.00 -27.14 -2.00
C ARG A 106 9.78 -26.84 -1.12
N ILE A 107 9.48 -27.72 -0.18
CA ILE A 107 8.44 -27.48 0.84
C ILE A 107 8.80 -26.25 1.67
N ALA A 108 10.05 -26.13 2.11
CA ALA A 108 10.53 -24.97 2.87
C ALA A 108 10.42 -23.67 2.08
N ALA A 109 10.71 -23.68 0.78
CA ALA A 109 10.55 -22.51 -0.09
C ALA A 109 9.09 -22.07 -0.17
N PHE A 110 8.17 -23.03 -0.34
CA PHE A 110 6.73 -22.74 -0.32
C PHE A 110 6.30 -22.08 0.99
N LEU A 111 6.64 -22.69 2.13
CA LEU A 111 6.26 -22.21 3.45
C LEU A 111 6.88 -20.84 3.78
N ALA A 112 8.15 -20.62 3.44
CA ALA A 112 8.81 -19.33 3.63
C ALA A 112 8.15 -18.23 2.80
N GLY A 113 7.88 -18.49 1.51
CA GLY A 113 7.19 -17.56 0.63
C GLY A 113 5.78 -17.23 1.14
N LEU A 114 5.02 -18.24 1.54
CA LEU A 114 3.68 -18.09 2.13
C LEU A 114 3.69 -17.19 3.38
N CYS A 115 4.73 -17.31 4.21
CA CYS A 115 4.80 -16.60 5.48
C CYS A 115 5.41 -15.18 5.39
N SER A 116 6.07 -14.84 4.27
CA SER A 116 6.95 -13.66 4.21
C SER A 116 6.24 -12.32 4.33
N ARG A 117 4.95 -12.22 3.96
CA ARG A 117 4.19 -10.96 4.01
C ARG A 117 2.92 -11.04 4.85
N LEU A 118 2.83 -12.02 5.76
CA LEU A 118 1.65 -12.20 6.61
C LEU A 118 1.37 -10.97 7.49
N ALA A 119 2.41 -10.26 7.94
CA ALA A 119 2.28 -9.07 8.78
C ALA A 119 1.97 -7.78 7.99
N LEU A 120 2.12 -7.78 6.66
CA LEU A 120 2.01 -6.58 5.82
C LEU A 120 0.67 -5.85 6.01
N PRO A 121 -0.50 -6.53 6.00
CA PRO A 121 -1.78 -5.84 6.22
C PRO A 121 -1.84 -5.16 7.59
N SER A 122 -1.32 -5.81 8.63
CA SER A 122 -1.35 -5.28 10.01
C SER A 122 -0.48 -4.03 10.20
N LEU A 123 0.53 -3.83 9.34
CA LEU A 123 1.38 -2.63 9.34
C LEU A 123 0.76 -1.49 8.52
N ALA A 124 -0.05 -1.82 7.51
CA ALA A 124 -0.66 -0.85 6.60
C ALA A 124 -2.08 -0.41 7.02
N LEU A 125 -2.80 -1.26 7.75
CA LEU A 125 -4.20 -1.08 8.12
C LEU A 125 -4.38 -0.92 9.63
N GLU A 126 -5.45 -0.22 9.99
CA GLU A 126 -6.15 -0.38 11.25
C GLU A 126 -7.38 -1.26 11.01
N VAL A 127 -7.46 -2.38 11.72
CA VAL A 127 -8.62 -3.27 11.70
C VAL A 127 -9.35 -3.09 13.02
N SER A 128 -10.66 -2.79 12.98
CA SER A 128 -11.43 -2.53 14.19
C SER A 128 -12.83 -3.13 14.19
N VAL A 129 -13.32 -3.40 15.39
CA VAL A 129 -14.69 -3.83 15.69
C VAL A 129 -15.15 -3.04 16.90
N ALA A 130 -16.20 -2.22 16.75
CA ALA A 130 -16.81 -1.48 17.87
C ALA A 130 -15.78 -0.77 18.79
N GLY A 131 -14.73 -0.18 18.20
CA GLY A 131 -13.64 0.49 18.91
C GLY A 131 -12.49 -0.40 19.39
N ALA A 132 -12.66 -1.72 19.45
CA ALA A 132 -11.56 -2.66 19.66
C ALA A 132 -10.72 -2.76 18.38
N ARG A 133 -9.39 -2.88 18.53
CA ARG A 133 -8.45 -2.94 17.40
C ARG A 133 -7.74 -4.28 17.36
N TRP A 134 -7.50 -4.79 16.14
CA TRP A 134 -6.68 -5.97 15.90
C TRP A 134 -5.26 -5.59 15.47
N PHE A 135 -4.32 -6.48 15.80
CA PHE A 135 -2.92 -6.45 15.42
C PHE A 135 -2.45 -7.89 15.34
N CYS A 136 -1.70 -8.24 14.28
CA CYS A 136 -1.32 -9.63 14.01
C CYS A 136 -0.54 -10.33 15.13
N ALA A 137 0.14 -9.58 16.01
CA ALA A 137 0.78 -10.19 17.19
C ALA A 137 -0.22 -10.75 18.23
N MET A 138 -1.50 -10.39 18.17
CA MET A 138 -2.56 -10.98 19.00
C MET A 138 -3.06 -12.32 18.46
N GLY A 139 -2.56 -12.75 17.29
CA GLY A 139 -2.94 -13.99 16.64
C GLY A 139 -3.84 -13.78 15.41
N PRO A 140 -4.35 -14.87 14.83
CA PRO A 140 -5.16 -14.83 13.62
C PRO A 140 -6.39 -13.94 13.73
N LEU A 141 -6.69 -13.17 12.69
CA LEU A 141 -7.83 -12.25 12.68
C LEU A 141 -9.15 -12.99 12.94
N LEU A 142 -9.33 -14.20 12.39
CA LEU A 142 -10.53 -15.00 12.66
C LEU A 142 -10.73 -15.27 14.15
N GLY A 143 -9.69 -15.77 14.84
CA GLY A 143 -9.79 -16.10 16.26
C GLY A 143 -10.04 -14.86 17.13
N TRP A 144 -9.48 -13.71 16.73
CA TRP A 144 -9.79 -12.44 17.38
C TRP A 144 -11.24 -12.01 17.16
N MET A 145 -11.78 -12.15 15.94
CA MET A 145 -13.18 -11.83 15.63
C MET A 145 -14.15 -12.71 16.41
N GLU A 146 -13.86 -14.01 16.54
CA GLU A 146 -14.63 -14.94 17.37
C GLU A 146 -14.62 -14.51 18.84
N ALA A 147 -13.45 -14.11 19.35
CA ALA A 147 -13.30 -13.65 20.73
C ALA A 147 -14.12 -12.37 21.02
N VAL A 148 -14.15 -11.41 20.10
CA VAL A 148 -14.99 -10.20 20.21
C VAL A 148 -16.43 -10.42 19.74
N ARG A 149 -16.78 -11.64 19.32
CA ARG A 149 -18.11 -12.05 18.83
C ARG A 149 -18.63 -11.20 17.67
N ALA A 150 -17.73 -10.81 16.77
CA ALA A 150 -18.05 -10.01 15.60
C ALA A 150 -18.14 -10.87 14.34
N ARG A 151 -19.03 -10.48 13.43
CA ARG A 151 -19.14 -11.08 12.10
C ARG A 151 -18.50 -10.25 11.01
N GLN A 152 -18.20 -8.99 11.31
CA GLN A 152 -17.68 -7.98 10.40
C GLN A 152 -16.65 -7.14 11.13
N TYR A 153 -15.73 -6.56 10.37
CA TYR A 153 -14.71 -5.65 10.84
C TYR A 153 -14.58 -4.49 9.87
N GLU A 154 -14.18 -3.35 10.40
CA GLU A 154 -13.85 -2.17 9.60
C GLU A 154 -12.35 -2.15 9.34
N ILE A 155 -11.96 -1.67 8.16
CA ILE A 155 -10.56 -1.40 7.83
C ILE A 155 -10.38 0.05 7.45
N THR A 156 -9.35 0.65 8.03
CA THR A 156 -8.89 1.98 7.64
C THR A 156 -7.42 1.89 7.29
N TRP A 157 -7.05 2.35 6.11
CA TRP A 157 -5.65 2.49 5.78
C TRP A 157 -4.99 3.55 6.64
N ARG A 158 -3.84 3.24 7.22
CA ARG A 158 -3.04 4.23 7.93
C ARG A 158 -2.60 5.33 6.96
N ALA A 159 -2.61 6.57 7.43
CA ALA A 159 -2.04 7.69 6.68
C ALA A 159 -0.52 7.50 6.50
N THR A 160 0.15 7.01 7.53
CA THR A 160 1.54 6.57 7.51
C THR A 160 1.59 5.11 7.95
N PRO A 161 1.97 4.16 7.07
CA PRO A 161 2.20 2.77 7.45
C PRO A 161 3.24 2.68 8.57
N LEU A 162 3.09 1.67 9.42
CA LEU A 162 4.11 1.36 10.42
C LEU A 162 5.39 0.84 9.73
N PRO A 163 6.58 1.03 10.33
CA PRO A 163 7.82 0.50 9.78
C PRO A 163 7.73 -1.00 9.52
N HIS A 164 8.36 -1.45 8.43
CA HIS A 164 8.46 -2.88 8.12
C HIS A 164 9.29 -3.59 9.19
N GLU A 165 8.68 -4.56 9.88
CA GLU A 165 9.31 -5.36 10.92
C GLU A 165 9.26 -6.85 10.58
N ARG A 166 10.41 -7.41 10.16
CA ARG A 166 10.51 -8.81 9.69
C ARG A 166 10.24 -9.82 10.80
N ALA A 167 10.60 -9.48 12.04
CA ALA A 167 10.34 -10.35 13.19
C ALA A 167 8.83 -10.62 13.35
N LEU A 168 7.97 -9.69 12.94
CA LEU A 168 6.52 -9.84 13.00
C LEU A 168 6.02 -10.88 12.00
N SER A 169 6.55 -10.91 10.76
CA SER A 169 6.26 -11.97 9.78
C SER A 169 6.70 -13.35 10.31
N GLY A 170 7.87 -13.42 10.95
CA GLY A 170 8.35 -14.63 11.62
C GLY A 170 7.46 -15.07 12.79
N PHE A 171 6.94 -14.13 13.58
CA PHE A 171 5.98 -14.42 14.64
C PHE A 171 4.66 -14.97 14.08
N CYS A 172 4.11 -14.33 13.05
CA CYS A 172 2.88 -14.76 12.39
C CYS A 172 3.02 -16.18 11.78
N ALA A 173 4.21 -16.54 11.29
CA ALA A 173 4.48 -17.87 10.76
C ALA A 173 4.22 -18.98 11.79
N ALA A 174 4.36 -18.71 13.09
CA ALA A 174 4.07 -19.69 14.13
C ALA A 174 2.59 -20.15 14.13
N PHE A 175 1.66 -19.32 13.64
CA PHE A 175 0.25 -19.71 13.49
C PHE A 175 -0.03 -20.47 12.19
N VAL A 176 0.83 -20.32 11.19
CA VAL A 176 0.62 -20.84 9.82
C VAL A 176 1.39 -22.14 9.56
N LEU A 177 2.60 -22.28 10.10
CA LEU A 177 3.45 -23.44 9.86
C LEU A 177 2.87 -24.73 10.47
N PRO A 178 3.06 -25.88 9.79
CA PRO A 178 2.58 -27.17 10.26
C PRO A 178 3.27 -27.59 11.55
N LYS A 179 2.54 -28.34 12.40
CA LYS A 179 3.00 -28.81 13.70
C LYS A 179 2.73 -30.32 13.83
N PRO A 180 3.77 -31.17 13.97
CA PRO A 180 5.19 -30.81 13.87
C PRO A 180 5.58 -30.39 12.44
N LEU A 181 6.71 -29.69 12.29
CA LEU A 181 7.24 -29.33 10.96
C LEU A 181 7.84 -30.55 10.25
N ASP A 182 8.52 -31.43 11.00
CA ASP A 182 9.02 -32.74 10.49
C ASP A 182 9.85 -32.64 9.21
N LEU A 183 10.56 -31.52 9.08
CA LEU A 183 11.65 -31.34 8.14
C LEU A 183 12.95 -31.57 8.88
N ASP A 184 13.98 -31.87 8.11
CA ASP A 184 15.35 -31.92 8.57
C ASP A 184 15.69 -30.65 9.37
N GLN A 185 16.44 -30.80 10.45
CA GLN A 185 16.78 -29.69 11.33
C GLN A 185 17.46 -28.55 10.55
N ARG A 186 18.33 -28.87 9.57
CA ARG A 186 18.99 -27.85 8.76
C ARG A 186 18.00 -27.12 7.86
N VAL A 187 17.09 -27.85 7.22
CA VAL A 187 16.05 -27.28 6.37
C VAL A 187 15.12 -26.39 7.19
N SER A 188 14.81 -26.80 8.42
CA SER A 188 14.00 -26.02 9.36
C SER A 188 14.68 -24.69 9.72
N ILE A 189 15.98 -24.70 10.02
CA ILE A 189 16.74 -23.47 10.30
C ILE A 189 16.73 -22.55 9.07
N ASP A 190 17.00 -23.10 7.89
CA ASP A 190 17.04 -22.32 6.65
C ASP A 190 15.64 -21.77 6.29
N LEU A 191 14.56 -22.53 6.56
CA LEU A 191 13.17 -22.09 6.40
C LEU A 191 12.91 -20.82 7.21
N PHE A 192 13.18 -20.85 8.52
CA PHE A 192 12.93 -19.69 9.38
C PHE A 192 13.80 -18.49 9.01
N ALA A 193 15.04 -18.72 8.60
CA ALA A 193 15.92 -17.66 8.11
C ALA A 193 15.45 -17.05 6.77
N ALA A 194 14.63 -17.78 6.00
CA ALA A 194 14.10 -17.37 4.71
C ALA A 194 12.70 -16.75 4.79
N ILE A 195 12.09 -16.61 5.97
CA ILE A 195 10.82 -15.88 6.15
C ILE A 195 11.13 -14.38 6.16
N ASP A 196 10.51 -13.65 5.24
CA ASP A 196 10.68 -12.20 5.07
C ASP A 196 12.17 -11.77 5.05
N PRO A 197 12.98 -12.33 4.14
CA PRO A 197 14.43 -12.24 4.22
C PRO A 197 14.93 -10.84 3.86
N ALA A 198 15.91 -10.33 4.62
CA ALA A 198 16.51 -9.04 4.33
C ALA A 198 17.46 -9.09 3.11
N PRO A 199 17.70 -7.93 2.46
CA PRO A 199 18.88 -7.77 1.60
C PRO A 199 20.16 -8.12 2.37
N GLY A 200 21.10 -8.80 1.70
CA GLY A 200 22.37 -9.22 2.32
C GLY A 200 22.30 -10.51 3.14
N GLN A 201 21.13 -11.16 3.28
CA GLN A 201 21.09 -12.55 3.73
C GLN A 201 21.49 -13.49 2.58
N ASP A 202 22.62 -14.17 2.74
CA ASP A 202 23.29 -14.95 1.69
C ASP A 202 22.77 -16.40 1.55
N GLY A 203 21.90 -16.85 2.46
CA GLY A 203 21.29 -18.18 2.40
C GLY A 203 20.61 -18.43 1.07
N ALA A 204 20.86 -19.60 0.46
CA ALA A 204 20.29 -19.94 -0.85
C ALA A 204 18.75 -19.85 -0.85
N LEU A 205 18.10 -20.35 0.20
CA LEU A 205 16.65 -20.28 0.36
C LEU A 205 16.16 -18.84 0.53
N ALA A 206 16.83 -18.04 1.37
CA ALA A 206 16.51 -16.64 1.57
C ALA A 206 16.60 -15.82 0.26
N ARG A 207 17.61 -16.08 -0.58
CA ARG A 207 17.72 -15.45 -1.91
C ARG A 207 16.56 -15.83 -2.82
N VAL A 208 16.22 -17.12 -2.87
CA VAL A 208 15.10 -17.64 -3.68
C VAL A 208 13.78 -17.00 -3.27
N VAL A 209 13.48 -16.99 -1.96
CA VAL A 209 12.23 -16.45 -1.43
C VAL A 209 12.14 -14.94 -1.65
N ARG A 210 13.22 -14.19 -1.40
CA ARG A 210 13.25 -12.74 -1.64
C ARG A 210 12.93 -12.40 -3.09
N GLU A 211 13.59 -13.08 -4.01
CA GLU A 211 13.39 -12.88 -5.45
C GLU A 211 11.97 -13.25 -5.88
N ALA A 212 11.45 -14.38 -5.39
CA ALA A 212 10.10 -14.82 -5.70
C ALA A 212 9.04 -13.81 -5.23
N VAL A 213 9.11 -13.39 -3.97
CA VAL A 213 8.16 -12.43 -3.38
C VAL A 213 8.22 -11.10 -4.12
N ALA A 214 9.41 -10.57 -4.40
CA ALA A 214 9.56 -9.32 -5.15
C ALA A 214 8.92 -9.42 -6.55
N ARG A 215 9.13 -10.54 -7.25
CA ARG A 215 8.50 -10.77 -8.58
C ARG A 215 6.98 -10.82 -8.53
N VAL A 216 6.40 -11.40 -7.48
CA VAL A 216 4.93 -11.46 -7.32
C VAL A 216 4.36 -10.05 -7.11
N GLU A 217 5.00 -9.25 -6.27
CA GLU A 217 4.58 -7.87 -6.01
C GLU A 217 4.70 -6.98 -7.23
N ASP A 218 5.85 -7.01 -7.90
CA ASP A 218 6.06 -6.27 -9.14
C ASP A 218 5.13 -6.75 -10.26
N ALA A 219 4.88 -8.07 -10.28
CA ALA A 219 3.81 -8.77 -10.99
C ALA A 219 2.50 -7.98 -11.01
N ASP A 220 1.97 -7.83 -9.81
CA ASP A 220 0.66 -7.27 -9.60
C ASP A 220 0.63 -5.75 -9.71
N LYS A 221 1.69 -5.05 -9.29
CA LYS A 221 1.88 -3.60 -9.56
C LYS A 221 1.77 -3.31 -11.05
N LYS A 222 2.45 -4.09 -11.88
CA LYS A 222 2.39 -3.97 -13.35
C LYS A 222 1.00 -4.29 -13.89
N ARG A 223 0.36 -5.36 -13.39
CA ARG A 223 -1.02 -5.72 -13.77
C ARG A 223 -1.99 -4.57 -13.48
N LEU A 224 -1.92 -3.97 -12.30
CA LEU A 224 -2.76 -2.83 -11.90
C LEU A 224 -2.46 -1.59 -12.74
N ALA A 225 -1.19 -1.30 -13.02
CA ALA A 225 -0.79 -0.18 -13.89
C ALA A 225 -1.30 -0.35 -15.34
N MET A 226 -1.35 -1.57 -15.87
CA MET A 226 -1.92 -1.85 -17.19
C MET A 226 -3.45 -1.73 -17.22
N GLN A 227 -4.12 -2.09 -16.11
CA GLN A 227 -5.56 -1.92 -15.97
C GLN A 227 -5.97 -0.46 -15.77
N TYR A 228 -5.08 0.35 -15.16
CA TYR A 228 -5.23 1.78 -15.08
C TYR A 228 -4.93 2.43 -16.44
N ARG A 229 -5.95 2.50 -17.30
CA ARG A 229 -5.93 3.45 -18.42
C ARG A 229 -6.15 4.84 -17.83
N ALA A 230 -5.12 5.69 -17.84
CA ALA A 230 -5.32 7.11 -17.60
C ALA A 230 -6.46 7.57 -18.51
N PRO A 231 -7.42 8.39 -18.03
CA PRO A 231 -8.40 8.98 -18.93
C PRO A 231 -7.60 9.61 -20.07
N GLU A 232 -7.84 9.12 -21.28
CA GLU A 232 -7.30 9.69 -22.50
C GLU A 232 -7.54 11.18 -22.37
N LYS A 233 -6.47 11.99 -22.46
CA LYS A 233 -6.55 13.44 -22.31
C LYS A 233 -7.82 13.88 -23.03
N ALA A 234 -8.80 14.36 -22.28
CA ALA A 234 -9.95 14.99 -22.89
C ALA A 234 -9.36 16.00 -23.87
N PRO A 235 -9.83 16.04 -25.14
CA PRO A 235 -9.34 17.02 -26.09
C PRO A 235 -9.38 18.37 -25.38
N GLU A 236 -8.26 19.10 -25.35
CA GLU A 236 -8.15 20.44 -24.73
C GLU A 236 -8.96 21.50 -25.52
N GLU A 237 -10.02 21.08 -26.21
CA GLU A 237 -10.94 21.95 -26.93
C GLU A 237 -12.36 21.70 -26.44
N SER A 238 -13.06 22.79 -26.12
CA SER A 238 -14.45 22.88 -25.65
C SER A 238 -14.71 22.91 -24.14
N PHE A 239 -13.87 23.62 -23.37
CA PHE A 239 -14.37 24.32 -22.17
C PHE A 239 -14.48 25.85 -22.36
N VAL A 240 -13.98 26.37 -23.49
CA VAL A 240 -14.08 27.81 -23.84
C VAL A 240 -15.20 28.07 -24.87
N ASP A 241 -15.47 27.13 -25.79
CA ASP A 241 -16.56 27.30 -26.78
C ASP A 241 -17.98 27.23 -26.19
N ALA A 242 -18.15 26.50 -25.09
CA ALA A 242 -19.45 26.37 -24.39
C ALA A 242 -19.85 27.65 -23.62
N PHE A 243 -18.93 28.61 -23.48
CA PHE A 243 -19.20 29.90 -22.83
C PHE A 243 -19.49 31.02 -23.85
N GLU A 244 -19.01 30.89 -25.10
CA GLU A 244 -19.23 31.89 -26.16
C GLU A 244 -20.50 31.65 -26.99
N HIS A 245 -21.00 30.41 -27.06
CA HIS A 245 -22.29 30.11 -27.69
C HIS A 245 -23.39 30.21 -26.62
N GLY A 246 -23.85 31.45 -26.43
CA GLY A 246 -24.70 31.89 -25.33
C GLY A 246 -25.83 30.95 -24.90
N PHE A 247 -26.12 30.99 -23.60
CA PHE A 247 -27.31 30.41 -22.97
C PHE A 247 -28.58 30.80 -23.73
N GLN A 248 -29.01 29.96 -24.67
CA GLN A 248 -30.39 29.97 -25.14
C GLN A 248 -31.24 29.32 -24.04
N GLN A 249 -31.95 30.16 -23.30
CA GLN A 249 -33.04 29.73 -22.43
C GLN A 249 -34.04 28.86 -23.23
N PRO A 250 -34.40 27.67 -22.76
CA PRO A 250 -35.60 27.01 -23.27
C PRO A 250 -36.84 27.78 -22.78
N ALA A 251 -37.74 28.07 -23.73
CA ALA A 251 -39.01 28.74 -23.54
C ALA A 251 -39.97 27.99 -22.58
N PRO A 252 -40.90 28.68 -21.89
CA PRO A 252 -41.81 28.06 -20.95
C PRO A 252 -42.99 27.41 -21.69
N ARG A 253 -43.41 26.21 -21.27
CA ARG A 253 -44.72 25.65 -21.62
C ARG A 253 -45.51 25.23 -20.38
N THR A 254 -46.40 26.15 -20.04
CA THR A 254 -47.83 25.97 -19.73
C THR A 254 -48.23 25.11 -18.53
N GLU A 255 -48.75 25.83 -17.53
CA GLU A 255 -49.49 25.39 -16.35
C GLU A 255 -50.76 24.58 -16.67
N VAL A 256 -51.12 23.71 -15.73
CA VAL A 256 -52.52 23.45 -15.37
C VAL A 256 -52.70 23.77 -13.88
N THR A 257 -53.60 24.71 -13.66
CA THR A 257 -54.22 25.30 -12.46
C THR A 257 -54.84 24.27 -11.48
N ALA A 258 -55.22 24.55 -10.22
CA ALA A 258 -55.01 25.64 -9.25
C ALA A 258 -55.65 25.23 -7.89
N ALA A 259 -55.40 26.07 -6.87
CA ALA A 259 -56.11 26.32 -5.60
C ALA A 259 -55.40 25.80 -4.31
N GLY A 260 -55.00 26.64 -3.34
CA GLY A 260 -55.08 28.10 -3.24
C GLY A 260 -54.54 28.64 -1.89
N SER A 261 -54.03 29.89 -1.96
CA SER A 261 -53.92 30.96 -0.92
C SER A 261 -53.14 30.67 0.39
N ALA A 262 -52.38 31.58 1.01
CA ALA A 262 -52.36 33.04 0.95
C ALA A 262 -51.01 33.63 1.49
N THR A 263 -50.46 34.59 0.74
CA THR A 263 -49.83 35.88 1.12
C THR A 263 -49.14 36.09 2.48
N ARG A 264 -47.85 36.51 2.45
CA ARG A 264 -47.39 37.89 2.77
C ARG A 264 -45.85 38.02 2.66
N ASP A 265 -45.42 39.17 2.12
CA ASP A 265 -44.05 39.69 1.97
C ASP A 265 -44.12 41.21 2.29
N PRO A 266 -43.01 41.99 2.39
CA PRO A 266 -41.94 42.03 3.39
C PRO A 266 -41.85 43.45 4.02
N PRO A 267 -40.72 43.90 4.62
CA PRO A 267 -39.94 44.90 3.87
C PRO A 267 -38.40 44.85 4.05
N ALA A 268 -37.75 45.52 3.09
CA ALA A 268 -36.32 45.65 2.82
C ALA A 268 -35.60 46.80 3.57
N GLN A 269 -34.25 46.77 3.60
CA GLN A 269 -33.26 47.89 3.52
C GLN A 269 -31.85 47.34 3.82
N LYS A 270 -30.70 47.73 3.26
CA LYS A 270 -30.22 48.61 2.17
C LYS A 270 -28.71 48.26 1.98
N ALA A 271 -28.14 48.59 0.82
CA ALA A 271 -26.79 48.19 0.37
C ALA A 271 -25.61 49.12 0.82
N HIS A 272 -24.44 48.48 1.09
CA HIS A 272 -22.99 48.81 0.86
C HIS A 272 -22.36 50.16 1.32
N PRO A 273 -21.00 50.33 1.46
CA PRO A 273 -19.85 49.49 1.04
C PRO A 273 -18.64 49.33 2.04
N ASP A 274 -17.61 48.63 1.56
CA ASP A 274 -16.16 48.68 1.88
C ASP A 274 -15.52 47.96 3.10
N HIS A 275 -14.70 46.97 2.70
CA HIS A 275 -13.35 46.61 3.17
C HIS A 275 -13.04 46.59 4.67
N ALA A 276 -12.88 45.39 5.23
CA ALA A 276 -11.64 44.98 5.92
C ALA A 276 -11.71 43.53 6.39
N ALA A 277 -10.65 42.79 6.08
CA ALA A 277 -10.14 41.63 6.82
C ALA A 277 -11.11 40.47 7.09
N ALA A 278 -11.30 39.61 6.08
CA ALA A 278 -11.55 38.21 6.33
C ALA A 278 -10.20 37.49 6.44
N ASP A 279 -9.71 37.35 7.67
CA ASP A 279 -8.75 36.31 8.05
C ASP A 279 -9.41 34.94 7.81
N GLU A 280 -9.30 34.43 6.59
CA GLU A 280 -9.47 33.00 6.32
C GLU A 280 -8.14 32.31 6.65
N GLU A 281 -8.07 31.80 7.88
CA GLU A 281 -7.02 30.93 8.38
C GLU A 281 -6.98 29.65 7.52
N ARG A 282 -6.27 29.70 6.38
CA ARG A 282 -5.92 28.53 5.56
C ARG A 282 -5.15 27.55 6.43
N ARG A 283 -5.84 26.54 6.96
CA ARG A 283 -5.21 25.36 7.56
C ARG A 283 -4.20 24.78 6.56
N GLU A 284 -2.91 24.83 6.91
CA GLU A 284 -1.84 24.26 6.10
C GLU A 284 -2.14 22.78 5.82
N ASP A 285 -2.07 22.36 4.55
CA ASP A 285 -2.19 20.96 4.16
C ASP A 285 -1.12 20.14 4.90
N PRO A 286 -1.49 19.15 5.73
CA PRO A 286 -0.54 18.36 6.52
C PRO A 286 0.57 17.74 5.67
N ALA A 287 0.25 17.32 4.44
CA ALA A 287 1.22 16.76 3.51
C ALA A 287 2.24 17.81 3.02
N CYS A 288 1.80 19.05 2.81
CA CYS A 288 2.70 20.15 2.46
C CYS A 288 3.59 20.56 3.65
N ALA A 289 3.04 20.55 4.88
CA ALA A 289 3.81 20.84 6.08
C ALA A 289 4.87 19.78 6.38
N ASP A 290 4.58 18.50 6.12
CA ASP A 290 5.53 17.39 6.23
C ASP A 290 6.63 17.46 5.14
N LEU A 291 6.25 17.83 3.91
CA LEU A 291 7.20 18.08 2.82
C LEU A 291 8.21 19.17 3.19
N LEU A 292 7.74 20.32 3.69
CA LEU A 292 8.62 21.43 4.10
C LEU A 292 9.53 21.02 5.27
N ARG A 293 9.01 20.29 6.27
CA ARG A 293 9.81 19.79 7.40
C ARG A 293 10.90 18.82 6.97
N THR A 294 10.63 18.00 5.97
CA THR A 294 11.61 17.03 5.49
C THR A 294 12.68 17.69 4.64
N LEU A 295 12.31 18.65 3.79
CA LEU A 295 13.28 19.48 3.07
C LEU A 295 14.17 20.29 4.04
N ALA A 296 13.61 20.80 5.15
CA ALA A 296 14.38 21.48 6.19
C ALA A 296 15.44 20.55 6.82
N ARG A 297 15.06 19.32 7.20
CA ARG A 297 15.99 18.31 7.73
C ARG A 297 17.07 17.92 6.72
N GLN A 298 16.73 17.83 5.44
CA GLN A 298 17.72 17.57 4.40
C GLN A 298 18.69 18.76 4.23
N ALA A 299 18.20 19.99 4.35
CA ALA A 299 19.00 21.21 4.25
C ALA A 299 20.03 21.37 5.39
N GLU A 300 19.92 20.61 6.49
CA GLU A 300 20.95 20.54 7.54
C GLU A 300 22.23 19.86 7.05
N ARG A 301 22.16 19.01 6.02
CA ARG A 301 23.33 18.35 5.43
C ARG A 301 24.09 19.33 4.52
N PRO A 302 25.41 19.53 4.67
CA PRO A 302 26.19 20.49 3.88
C PRO A 302 26.06 20.27 2.36
N GLU A 303 25.99 19.01 1.92
CA GLU A 303 25.88 18.61 0.52
C GLU A 303 24.55 19.02 -0.14
N VAL A 304 23.48 19.14 0.66
CA VAL A 304 22.15 19.57 0.21
C VAL A 304 22.04 21.09 0.33
N ARG A 305 22.53 21.66 1.44
CA ARG A 305 22.55 23.11 1.69
C ARG A 305 23.21 23.88 0.56
N ASN A 306 24.35 23.39 0.05
CA ASN A 306 25.08 24.01 -1.05
C ASN A 306 24.34 23.98 -2.40
N LYS A 307 23.27 23.17 -2.51
CA LYS A 307 22.44 23.08 -3.72
C LYS A 307 21.21 23.99 -3.66
N LEU A 308 20.91 24.57 -2.50
CA LEU A 308 19.81 25.52 -2.28
C LEU A 308 20.32 26.94 -2.53
N SER A 309 19.53 27.74 -3.25
CA SER A 309 19.89 29.13 -3.55
C SER A 309 18.69 30.05 -3.37
N TRP A 310 18.90 31.16 -2.66
CA TRP A 310 17.90 32.21 -2.54
C TRP A 310 17.87 33.04 -3.83
N GLU A 311 16.69 33.14 -4.44
CA GLU A 311 16.39 34.00 -5.59
C GLU A 311 15.48 35.16 -5.15
N ARG A 312 15.26 36.15 -6.03
CA ARG A 312 14.39 37.31 -5.75
C ARG A 312 12.96 36.92 -5.38
N ASP A 313 12.47 35.81 -5.91
CA ASP A 313 11.07 35.38 -5.74
C ASP A 313 10.92 34.27 -4.66
N GLY A 314 12.02 33.83 -4.02
CA GLY A 314 12.00 32.83 -2.97
C GLY A 314 13.14 31.81 -3.02
N LEU A 315 12.98 30.67 -2.34
CA LEU A 315 14.03 29.64 -2.24
C LEU A 315 13.96 28.67 -3.42
N SER A 316 15.06 28.54 -4.16
CA SER A 316 15.22 27.66 -5.30
C SER A 316 15.75 26.29 -4.86
N VAL A 317 15.01 25.23 -5.18
CA VAL A 317 15.25 23.86 -4.73
C VAL A 317 15.36 22.93 -5.95
N PRO A 318 16.38 22.04 -6.02
CA PRO A 318 16.45 21.01 -7.07
C PRO A 318 15.33 19.97 -6.97
N LEU A 319 14.76 19.59 -8.11
CA LEU A 319 13.78 18.50 -8.22
C LEU A 319 14.34 17.14 -7.75
N SER A 320 15.65 16.94 -7.81
CA SER A 320 16.28 15.69 -7.32
C SER A 320 16.14 15.48 -5.82
N LEU A 321 15.94 16.56 -5.04
CA LEU A 321 15.72 16.44 -3.59
C LEU A 321 14.31 15.91 -3.26
N LEU A 322 13.40 15.90 -4.24
CA LEU A 322 12.08 15.30 -4.10
C LEU A 322 12.09 13.77 -4.24
N GLY A 323 13.16 13.19 -4.80
CA GLY A 323 13.28 11.74 -4.97
C GLY A 323 13.38 10.97 -3.66
N ASP A 324 13.99 11.56 -2.63
CA ASP A 324 14.18 10.94 -1.32
C ASP A 324 12.91 11.01 -0.44
N LEU A 325 11.84 11.64 -0.93
CA LEU A 325 10.58 11.86 -0.20
C LEU A 325 9.52 10.79 -0.49
N GLY A 326 9.82 9.80 -1.34
CA GLY A 326 8.85 8.77 -1.74
C GLY A 326 7.65 9.31 -2.55
N LEU A 327 7.70 10.58 -2.97
CA LEU A 327 6.72 11.25 -3.81
C LEU A 327 7.29 11.40 -5.22
N SER A 328 6.43 11.29 -6.24
CA SER A 328 6.83 11.71 -7.58
C SER A 328 7.07 13.22 -7.60
N SER A 329 8.05 13.67 -8.38
CA SER A 329 8.35 15.10 -8.57
C SER A 329 7.11 15.91 -8.97
N GLU A 330 6.19 15.30 -9.71
CA GLU A 330 4.93 15.90 -10.14
C GLU A 330 3.91 16.00 -8.99
N GLY A 331 3.79 14.96 -8.16
CA GLY A 331 2.92 14.98 -6.99
C GLY A 331 3.36 16.01 -5.93
N ALA A 332 4.67 16.13 -5.68
CA ALA A 332 5.21 17.13 -4.78
C ALA A 332 4.98 18.57 -5.28
N LEU A 333 5.14 18.81 -6.58
CA LEU A 333 4.84 20.13 -7.19
C LEU A 333 3.35 20.46 -7.12
N LEU A 334 2.47 19.47 -7.31
CA LEU A 334 1.02 19.67 -7.19
C LEU A 334 0.63 20.05 -5.75
N LEU A 335 1.23 19.42 -4.74
CA LEU A 335 1.02 19.75 -3.33
C LEU A 335 1.46 21.19 -3.02
N LEU A 336 2.66 21.59 -3.48
CA LEU A 336 3.17 22.96 -3.29
C LEU A 336 2.32 24.00 -4.01
N ARG A 337 1.77 23.66 -5.19
CA ARG A 337 0.87 24.53 -5.95
C ARG A 337 -0.50 24.66 -5.27
N ARG A 338 -1.06 23.56 -4.76
CA ARG A 338 -2.32 23.55 -4.00
C ARG A 338 -2.21 24.36 -2.72
N ALA A 339 -1.06 24.30 -2.06
CA ALA A 339 -0.75 25.11 -0.88
C ALA A 339 -0.51 26.60 -1.20
N GLY A 340 -0.41 26.99 -2.49
CA GLY A 340 -0.12 28.36 -2.90
C GLY A 340 1.31 28.80 -2.60
N ILE A 341 2.23 27.85 -2.40
CA ILE A 341 3.60 28.10 -1.99
C ILE A 341 4.59 28.01 -3.16
N LEU A 342 4.24 27.27 -4.22
CA LEU A 342 5.04 27.18 -5.44
C LEU A 342 4.94 28.48 -6.24
N VAL A 343 6.08 29.15 -6.45
CA VAL A 343 6.16 30.41 -7.20
C VAL A 343 6.39 30.14 -8.68
N LYS A 344 7.39 29.33 -9.01
CA LYS A 344 7.71 28.94 -10.40
C LYS A 344 8.45 27.62 -10.45
N LYS A 345 8.37 26.94 -11.59
CA LYS A 345 9.17 25.76 -11.93
C LYS A 345 10.05 26.11 -13.12
N ASP A 346 11.36 25.94 -12.97
CA ASP A 346 12.34 26.21 -14.01
C ASP A 346 13.22 24.98 -14.24
N GLY A 347 12.94 24.25 -15.32
CA GLY A 347 13.64 23.03 -15.69
C GLY A 347 13.73 22.00 -14.56
N ARG A 348 14.94 21.80 -14.03
CA ARG A 348 15.26 20.87 -12.93
C ARG A 348 15.16 21.47 -11.53
N ARG A 349 14.66 22.70 -11.40
CA ARG A 349 14.50 23.41 -10.13
C ARG A 349 13.08 23.95 -9.98
N PHE A 350 12.69 24.21 -8.75
CA PHE A 350 11.45 24.90 -8.42
C PHE A 350 11.71 25.94 -7.34
N VAL A 351 10.94 27.02 -7.36
CA VAL A 351 11.05 28.12 -6.41
C VAL A 351 9.81 28.13 -5.53
N ILE A 352 10.03 28.12 -4.22
CA ILE A 352 8.97 28.25 -3.22
C ILE A 352 9.00 29.65 -2.59
N SER A 353 7.85 30.12 -2.15
CA SER A 353 7.69 31.45 -1.55
C SER A 353 8.69 31.70 -0.42
N GLU A 354 9.07 32.96 -0.22
CA GLU A 354 10.03 33.37 0.80
C GLU A 354 9.66 32.88 2.21
N LYS A 355 8.38 32.95 2.57
CA LYS A 355 7.85 32.46 3.86
C LYS A 355 8.07 30.96 4.05
N ALA A 356 7.91 30.16 3.00
CA ALA A 356 8.15 28.72 3.06
C ALA A 356 9.65 28.37 2.95
N GLY A 357 10.41 29.13 2.15
CA GLY A 357 11.85 29.02 2.04
C GLY A 357 12.56 29.25 3.38
N ALA A 358 12.10 30.23 4.15
CA ALA A 358 12.65 30.54 5.48
C ALA A 358 12.46 29.40 6.50
N ARG A 359 11.47 28.53 6.29
CA ARG A 359 11.26 27.32 7.12
C ARG A 359 12.25 26.19 6.79
N ILE A 360 12.86 26.22 5.60
CA ILE A 360 13.81 25.21 5.11
C ILE A 360 15.25 25.66 5.36
N LEU A 361 15.55 26.90 4.99
CA LEU A 361 16.88 27.48 5.15
C LEU A 361 16.72 28.90 5.67
N PRO A 362 16.95 29.18 6.96
CA PRO A 362 16.84 30.54 7.48
C PRO A 362 17.81 31.45 6.74
N GLN A 363 17.28 32.53 6.15
CA GLN A 363 18.08 33.53 5.47
C GLN A 363 18.89 34.27 6.54
N ALA A 364 20.21 34.33 6.38
CA ALA A 364 21.03 35.18 7.24
C ALA A 364 20.59 36.62 6.99
N ARG A 365 19.94 37.24 7.99
CA ARG A 365 19.62 38.67 7.96
C ARG A 365 20.95 39.44 7.90
N GLY A 366 21.33 39.84 6.70
CA GLY A 366 22.29 40.93 6.52
C GLY A 366 21.61 42.22 6.95
N ASN A 367 22.24 42.94 7.88
CA ASN A 367 21.85 44.29 8.31
C ASN A 367 21.46 45.16 7.11
N VAL A 368 20.28 45.78 7.22
CA VAL A 368 20.08 47.18 6.82
C VAL A 368 19.72 47.94 8.07
#